data_AF-A0A0D0AIA3-F1
#
_entry.id   AF-A0A0D0AIA3-F1
#
_cell.length_a   1.000
_cell.length_b   1.000
_cell.length_c   1.000
_cell.angle_alpha   90.00
_cell.angle_beta   90.00
_cell.angle_gamma   90.00
#
_symmetry.space_group_name_H-M   'P 1'
#
loop_
_entity.id
_entity.type
_entity.pdbx_description
1 polymer ?
#
loop_
_entity_poly.entity_id
_entity_poly.type
_entity_poly.pdbx_seq_one_letter_code
_entity_poly.pdbx_strand_id
1 'polypeptide(L)'
;MPLKYQNKQQRHEARLKSKRKCYERHKLDERLKSRARWRKHVGATVATQHLLARLDLIWLNLGYQPGHSQYSVLSTQSLMLVREVDDEGWQVVRPHYEHMVTEAQELLSEARDLLASALHAEGACTDHLISRSATAVDAVELHCDAWDEALSLMDNNADTYFEALVSDQLVWQKALQPR
;
A
#
# COMPACT_ATOMS: atom_id res chain seq x y z
N MET A 1 12.50 27.34 -58.71
CA MET A 1 13.59 26.35 -58.92
C MET A 1 14.63 26.53 -57.81
N PRO A 2 15.10 25.46 -57.14
CA PRO A 2 16.17 25.61 -56.15
C PRO A 2 17.46 26.10 -56.83
N LEU A 3 18.15 27.06 -56.20
CA LEU A 3 19.39 27.66 -56.69
C LEU A 3 20.43 26.57 -56.98
N LYS A 4 20.91 26.47 -58.23
CA LYS A 4 22.06 25.62 -58.60
C LYS A 4 23.32 26.20 -57.94
N TYR A 5 23.91 25.46 -57.01
CA TYR A 5 25.19 25.82 -56.39
C TYR A 5 26.29 25.92 -57.47
N GLN A 6 27.05 27.02 -57.50
CA GLN A 6 27.94 27.35 -58.61
C GLN A 6 29.31 26.66 -58.54
N ASN A 7 29.77 26.25 -57.36
CA ASN A 7 31.08 25.59 -57.21
C ASN A 7 31.09 24.46 -56.15
N LYS A 8 32.19 23.70 -56.10
CA LYS A 8 32.36 22.54 -55.18
C LYS A 8 32.32 22.98 -53.71
N GLN A 9 32.81 24.18 -53.40
CA GLN A 9 32.89 24.73 -52.04
C GLN A 9 31.51 25.12 -51.51
N GLN A 10 30.69 25.81 -52.31
CA GLN A 10 29.29 26.13 -52.00
C GLN A 10 28.44 24.86 -51.78
N ARG A 11 28.69 23.79 -52.55
CA ARG A 11 28.02 22.48 -52.34
C ARG A 11 28.44 21.83 -51.02
N HIS A 12 29.71 21.95 -50.64
CA HIS A 12 30.22 21.43 -49.37
C HIS A 12 29.64 22.18 -48.17
N GLU A 13 29.63 23.51 -48.22
CA GLU A 13 29.05 24.37 -47.18
C GLU A 13 27.54 24.15 -47.04
N ALA A 14 26.81 24.02 -48.15
CA ALA A 14 25.38 23.69 -48.13
C ALA A 14 25.11 22.31 -47.49
N ARG A 15 25.96 21.31 -47.77
CA ARG A 15 25.89 19.98 -47.12
C ARG A 15 26.15 20.08 -45.62
N LEU A 16 27.17 20.83 -45.19
CA LEU A 16 27.46 21.04 -43.76
C LEU A 16 26.31 21.76 -43.05
N LYS A 17 25.74 22.80 -43.67
CA LYS A 17 24.57 23.52 -43.13
C LYS A 17 23.36 22.61 -43.01
N SER A 18 23.11 21.76 -44.00
CA SER A 18 22.03 20.75 -43.96
C SER A 18 22.26 19.72 -42.84
N LYS A 19 23.49 19.19 -42.72
CA LYS A 19 23.85 18.26 -41.65
C LYS A 19 23.68 18.89 -40.26
N ARG A 20 24.13 20.13 -40.06
CA ARG A 20 23.94 20.87 -38.80
C ARG A 20 22.45 21.03 -38.48
N LYS A 21 21.63 21.43 -39.46
CA LYS A 21 20.19 21.58 -39.29
C LYS A 21 19.50 20.26 -38.93
N CYS A 22 19.92 19.15 -39.54
CA CYS A 22 19.42 17.81 -39.22
C CYS A 22 19.81 17.39 -37.79
N TYR A 23 21.08 17.60 -37.42
CA TYR A 23 21.58 17.31 -36.08
C TYR A 23 20.87 18.13 -34.99
N GLU A 24 20.64 19.42 -35.22
CA GLU A 24 19.92 20.28 -34.27
C GLU A 24 18.46 19.83 -34.08
N ARG A 25 17.76 19.43 -35.14
CA ARG A 25 16.42 18.84 -35.04
C ARG A 25 16.42 17.56 -34.23
N HIS A 26 17.33 16.63 -34.55
CA HIS A 26 17.45 15.38 -33.80
C HIS A 26 17.73 15.62 -32.32
N LYS A 27 18.61 16.58 -31.99
CA LYS A 27 18.90 16.96 -30.60
C LYS A 27 17.67 17.52 -29.89
N LEU A 28 16.84 18.30 -30.59
CA LEU A 28 15.56 18.80 -30.05
C LEU A 28 14.60 17.64 -29.77
N ASP A 29 14.44 16.73 -30.72
CA ASP A 29 13.54 15.57 -30.60
C ASP A 29 13.97 14.67 -29.43
N GLU A 30 15.26 14.39 -29.28
CA GLU A 30 15.76 13.61 -28.15
C GLU A 30 15.56 14.32 -26.81
N ARG A 31 15.70 15.65 -26.76
CA ARG A 31 15.37 16.44 -25.56
C ARG A 31 13.88 16.36 -25.23
N LEU A 32 13.01 16.42 -26.23
CA LEU A 32 11.56 16.31 -26.04
C LEU A 32 11.18 14.91 -25.54
N LYS A 33 11.73 13.85 -26.14
CA LYS A 33 11.54 12.46 -25.67
C LYS A 33 12.06 12.27 -24.25
N SER A 34 13.24 12.79 -23.94
CA SER A 34 13.79 12.76 -22.58
C SER A 34 12.89 13.48 -21.59
N ARG A 35 12.34 14.64 -21.95
CA ARG A 35 11.41 15.39 -21.09
C ARG A 35 10.08 14.67 -20.93
N ALA A 36 9.57 14.01 -21.97
CA ALA A 36 8.37 13.20 -21.91
C ALA A 36 8.55 11.99 -20.99
N ARG A 37 9.67 11.26 -21.13
CA ARG A 37 10.05 10.17 -20.21
C ARG A 37 10.19 10.68 -18.78
N TRP A 38 10.88 11.80 -18.57
CA TRP A 38 11.02 12.40 -17.24
C TRP A 38 9.67 12.76 -16.63
N ARG A 39 8.75 13.39 -17.38
CA ARG A 39 7.40 13.68 -16.88
C ARG A 39 6.60 12.41 -16.57
N LYS A 40 6.70 11.37 -17.40
CA LYS A 40 6.10 10.05 -17.14
C LYS A 40 6.64 9.48 -15.83
N HIS A 41 7.95 9.52 -15.62
CA HIS A 41 8.60 9.03 -14.39
C HIS A 41 8.26 9.88 -13.16
N VAL A 42 8.20 11.21 -13.26
CA VAL A 42 7.81 12.07 -12.13
C VAL A 42 6.36 11.81 -11.73
N GLY A 43 5.44 11.68 -12.70
CA GLY A 43 4.05 11.33 -12.41
C GLY A 43 3.92 9.96 -11.73
N ALA A 44 4.69 8.98 -12.21
CA ALA A 44 4.83 7.68 -11.58
C ALA A 44 5.33 7.77 -10.14
N THR A 45 6.42 8.47 -9.87
CA THR A 45 6.97 8.65 -8.52
C THR A 45 5.97 9.30 -7.57
N VAL A 46 5.26 10.34 -8.02
CA VAL A 46 4.23 11.02 -7.21
C VAL A 46 3.06 10.06 -6.91
N ALA A 47 2.63 9.26 -7.88
CA ALA A 47 1.60 8.25 -7.68
C ALA A 47 2.04 7.19 -6.66
N THR A 48 3.26 6.68 -6.77
CA THR A 48 3.83 5.73 -5.79
C THR A 48 3.90 6.34 -4.38
N GLN A 49 4.32 7.61 -4.25
CA GLN A 49 4.34 8.30 -2.95
C GLN A 49 2.95 8.46 -2.33
N HIS A 50 1.94 8.78 -3.15
CA HIS A 50 0.56 8.87 -2.69
C HIS A 50 0.04 7.51 -2.20
N LEU A 51 0.35 6.42 -2.91
CA LEU A 51 -0.02 5.07 -2.49
C LEU A 51 0.70 4.66 -1.20
N LEU A 52 1.97 5.02 -1.02
CA LEU A 52 2.69 4.79 0.24
C LEU A 52 2.06 5.55 1.40
N ALA A 53 1.65 6.81 1.21
CA ALA A 53 0.98 7.58 2.25
C ALA A 53 -0.36 6.96 2.67
N ARG A 54 -1.15 6.46 1.71
CA ARG A 54 -2.39 5.71 2.01
C ARG A 54 -2.11 4.42 2.76
N LEU A 55 -1.06 3.70 2.39
CA LEU A 55 -0.64 2.50 3.08
C LEU A 55 -0.28 2.78 4.55
N ASP A 56 0.45 3.87 4.81
CA ASP A 56 0.82 4.25 6.17
C ASP A 56 -0.42 4.65 7.02
N LEU A 57 -1.49 5.18 6.40
CA LEU A 57 -2.77 5.41 7.09
C LEU A 57 -3.46 4.11 7.51
N ILE A 58 -3.42 3.07 6.67
CA ILE A 58 -3.97 1.75 7.02
C ILE A 58 -3.27 1.20 8.27
N TRP A 59 -1.93 1.24 8.28
CA TRP A 59 -1.14 0.80 9.45
C TRP A 59 -1.51 1.59 10.72
N LEU A 60 -1.66 2.91 10.59
CA LEU A 60 -2.02 3.77 11.71
C LEU A 60 -3.43 3.46 12.25
N ASN A 61 -4.40 3.22 11.37
CA ASN A 61 -5.78 2.90 11.76
C ASN A 61 -5.89 1.56 12.49
N LEU A 62 -5.07 0.58 12.12
CA LEU A 62 -4.97 -0.69 12.83
C LEU A 62 -4.22 -0.58 14.17
N GLY A 63 -3.70 0.60 14.52
CA GLY A 63 -2.91 0.80 15.75
C GLY A 63 -1.45 0.33 15.64
N TYR A 64 -0.94 0.06 14.44
CA TYR A 64 0.45 -0.34 14.24
C TYR A 64 1.40 0.85 14.30
N GLN A 65 2.28 0.84 15.30
CA GLN A 65 3.43 1.74 15.32
C GLN A 65 4.65 1.09 14.65
N PRO A 66 5.57 1.89 14.07
CA PRO A 66 6.82 1.37 13.51
C PRO A 66 7.57 0.49 14.54
N GLY A 67 7.80 -0.77 14.18
CA GLY A 67 8.49 -1.74 15.04
C GLY A 67 7.57 -2.62 15.91
N HIS A 68 6.26 -2.37 15.93
CA HIS A 68 5.30 -3.28 16.56
C HIS A 68 5.00 -4.45 15.63
N SER A 69 4.93 -5.66 16.18
CA SER A 69 4.44 -6.83 15.45
C SER A 69 2.91 -6.83 15.42
N GLN A 70 2.34 -7.44 14.38
CA GLN A 70 0.88 -7.57 14.24
C GLN A 70 0.20 -8.18 15.48
N TYR A 71 0.88 -9.17 16.04
CA TYR A 71 0.46 -9.92 17.22
C TYR A 71 0.52 -9.12 18.52
N SER A 72 1.44 -8.16 18.64
CA SER A 72 1.54 -7.31 19.86
C SER A 72 0.33 -6.40 19.99
N VAL A 73 -0.20 -5.89 18.88
CA VAL A 73 -1.38 -5.03 18.88
C VAL A 73 -2.62 -5.86 19.23
N LEU A 74 -2.82 -6.99 18.55
CA LEU A 74 -3.92 -7.92 18.84
C LEU A 74 -3.90 -8.40 20.30
N SER A 75 -2.74 -8.76 20.83
CA SER A 75 -2.60 -9.13 22.24
C SER A 75 -3.04 -8.01 23.19
N THR A 76 -2.64 -6.77 22.92
CA THR A 76 -3.00 -5.61 23.74
C THR A 76 -4.51 -5.36 23.68
N GLN A 77 -5.08 -5.39 22.48
CA GLN A 77 -6.51 -5.16 22.27
C GLN A 77 -7.37 -6.29 22.85
N SER A 78 -6.95 -7.55 22.74
CA SER A 78 -7.63 -8.68 23.37
C SER A 78 -7.71 -8.53 24.89
N LEU A 79 -6.63 -8.05 25.53
CA LEU A 79 -6.63 -7.77 26.97
C LEU A 79 -7.50 -6.56 27.33
N MET A 80 -7.56 -5.55 26.47
CA MET A 80 -8.46 -4.40 26.66
C MET A 80 -9.93 -4.84 26.62
N LEU A 81 -10.31 -5.68 25.66
CA LEU A 81 -11.67 -6.24 25.58
C LEU A 81 -12.07 -6.95 26.88
N VAL A 82 -11.22 -7.84 27.40
CA VAL A 82 -11.49 -8.55 28.66
C VAL A 82 -11.74 -7.56 29.80
N ARG A 83 -10.87 -6.55 29.92
CA ARG A 83 -10.98 -5.54 30.97
C ARG A 83 -12.26 -4.70 30.84
N GLU A 84 -12.59 -4.24 29.63
CA GLU A 84 -13.80 -3.46 29.38
C GLU A 84 -15.06 -4.27 29.70
N VAL A 85 -15.05 -5.56 29.39
CA VAL A 85 -16.16 -6.47 29.71
C VAL A 85 -16.28 -6.66 31.22
N ASP A 86 -15.17 -6.81 31.95
CA ASP A 86 -15.19 -6.90 33.41
C ASP A 86 -15.71 -5.61 34.06
N ASP A 87 -15.38 -4.45 33.48
CA ASP A 87 -15.74 -3.13 34.01
C ASP A 87 -17.20 -2.74 33.68
N GLU A 88 -17.68 -2.98 32.45
CA GLU A 88 -18.95 -2.46 31.94
C GLU A 88 -19.97 -3.55 31.54
N GLY A 89 -19.52 -4.78 31.34
CA GLY A 89 -20.33 -5.91 30.89
C GLY A 89 -20.45 -6.02 29.36
N TRP A 90 -20.49 -7.25 28.85
CA TRP A 90 -20.44 -7.52 27.41
C TRP A 90 -21.51 -6.79 26.59
N GLN A 91 -22.74 -6.71 27.10
CA GLN A 91 -23.86 -6.09 26.38
C GLN A 91 -23.67 -4.58 26.14
N VAL A 92 -22.88 -3.91 26.98
CA VAL A 92 -22.55 -2.48 26.83
C VAL A 92 -21.42 -2.29 25.83
N VAL A 93 -20.41 -3.17 25.90
CA VAL A 93 -19.16 -3.09 25.14
C VAL A 93 -19.32 -3.59 23.70
N ARG A 94 -20.16 -4.61 23.48
CA ARG A 94 -20.36 -5.31 22.20
C ARG A 94 -20.54 -4.38 20.98
N PRO A 95 -21.41 -3.34 21.00
CA PRO A 95 -21.62 -2.48 19.84
C PRO A 95 -20.35 -1.74 19.37
N HIS A 96 -19.44 -1.44 20.30
CA HIS A 96 -18.15 -0.82 19.95
C HIS A 96 -17.30 -1.75 19.10
N TYR A 97 -17.19 -3.03 19.49
CA TYR A 97 -16.39 -4.02 18.77
C TYR A 97 -17.04 -4.44 17.44
N GLU A 98 -18.38 -4.49 17.36
CA GLU A 98 -19.08 -4.66 16.07
C GLU A 98 -18.77 -3.51 15.10
N HIS A 99 -18.67 -2.28 15.61
CA HIS A 99 -18.27 -1.14 14.81
C HIS A 99 -16.82 -1.26 14.35
N MET A 100 -15.90 -1.66 15.24
CA MET A 100 -14.49 -1.88 14.88
C MET A 100 -14.32 -2.95 13.80
N VAL A 101 -15.10 -4.03 13.83
CA VAL A 101 -15.11 -5.04 12.74
C VAL A 101 -15.53 -4.41 11.43
N THR A 102 -16.57 -3.59 11.45
CA THR A 102 -17.05 -2.90 10.23
C THR A 102 -15.97 -1.98 9.67
N GLU A 103 -15.30 -1.19 10.52
CA GLU A 103 -14.17 -0.34 10.12
C GLU A 103 -12.99 -1.17 9.56
N ALA A 104 -12.67 -2.30 10.19
CA ALA A 104 -11.62 -3.20 9.72
C ALA A 104 -11.95 -3.80 8.34
N GLN A 105 -13.22 -4.16 8.09
CA GLN A 105 -13.68 -4.65 6.79
C GLN A 105 -13.61 -3.57 5.71
N GLU A 106 -13.93 -2.32 6.03
CA GLU A 106 -13.74 -1.18 5.12
C GLU A 106 -12.25 -0.97 4.80
N LEU A 107 -11.39 -1.01 5.82
CA LEU A 107 -9.93 -0.95 5.66
C LEU A 107 -9.40 -2.10 4.81
N LEU A 108 -9.99 -3.29 4.90
CA LEU A 108 -9.59 -4.44 4.09
C LEU A 108 -9.89 -4.20 2.61
N SER A 109 -11.08 -3.64 2.31
CA SER A 109 -11.42 -3.24 0.95
C SER A 109 -10.42 -2.20 0.44
N GLU A 110 -10.08 -1.19 1.25
CA GLU A 110 -9.10 -0.18 0.88
C GLU A 110 -7.70 -0.78 0.63
N ALA A 111 -7.25 -1.68 1.50
CA ALA A 111 -5.96 -2.35 1.37
C ALA A 111 -5.88 -3.18 0.08
N ARG A 112 -6.95 -3.90 -0.27
CA ARG A 112 -7.04 -4.69 -1.51
C ARG A 112 -7.03 -3.79 -2.75
N ASP A 113 -7.77 -2.68 -2.73
CA ASP A 113 -7.77 -1.69 -3.81
C ASP A 113 -6.39 -1.03 -3.98
N LEU A 114 -5.71 -0.79 -2.87
CA LEU A 114 -4.36 -0.24 -2.85
C LEU A 114 -3.35 -1.24 -3.43
N LEU A 115 -3.44 -2.52 -3.07
CA LEU A 115 -2.61 -3.57 -3.67
C LEU A 115 -2.88 -3.71 -5.17
N ALA A 116 -4.15 -3.71 -5.58
CA ALA A 116 -4.51 -3.71 -7.01
C ALA A 116 -3.90 -2.51 -7.74
N SER A 117 -3.98 -1.32 -7.14
CA SER A 117 -3.37 -0.10 -7.69
C SER A 117 -1.84 -0.19 -7.75
N ALA A 118 -1.20 -0.78 -6.73
CA ALA A 118 0.24 -0.98 -6.68
C ALA A 118 0.73 -1.95 -7.77
N LEU A 119 -0.02 -3.02 -8.05
CA LEU A 119 0.29 -3.98 -9.12
C LEU A 119 0.27 -3.33 -10.52
N HIS A 120 -0.46 -2.23 -10.69
CA HIS A 120 -0.55 -1.49 -11.95
C HIS A 120 0.36 -0.24 -11.99
N ALA A 121 1.06 0.06 -10.89
CA ALA A 121 1.91 1.24 -10.79
C ALA A 121 3.25 1.02 -11.50
N GLU A 122 3.52 1.79 -12.55
CA GLU A 122 4.85 1.81 -13.18
C GLU A 122 5.74 2.81 -12.42
N GLY A 123 6.92 2.42 -11.93
CA GLY A 123 7.78 3.37 -11.22
C GLY A 123 8.97 2.76 -10.49
N ALA A 124 9.78 3.63 -9.88
CA ALA A 124 10.77 3.18 -8.90
C ALA A 124 10.04 2.78 -7.60
N CYS A 125 10.54 1.76 -6.90
CA CYS A 125 9.97 1.25 -5.65
C CYS A 125 8.60 0.57 -5.78
N THR A 126 8.11 0.27 -6.99
CA THR A 126 6.85 -0.47 -7.19
C THR A 126 6.87 -1.84 -6.47
N ASP A 127 7.96 -2.60 -6.59
CA ASP A 127 8.06 -3.92 -5.94
C ASP A 127 7.96 -3.82 -4.41
N HIS A 128 8.56 -2.77 -3.83
CA HIS A 128 8.47 -2.50 -2.40
C HIS A 128 7.05 -2.11 -1.99
N LEU A 129 6.37 -1.27 -2.79
CA LEU A 129 4.98 -0.92 -2.57
C LEU A 129 4.10 -2.17 -2.63
N ILE A 130 4.20 -2.99 -3.68
CA ILE A 130 3.44 -4.24 -3.82
C ILE A 130 3.65 -5.14 -2.61
N SER A 131 4.89 -5.37 -2.21
CA SER A 131 5.20 -6.21 -1.05
C SER A 131 4.57 -5.66 0.24
N ARG A 132 4.71 -4.36 0.52
CA ARG A 132 4.12 -3.80 1.74
C ARG A 132 2.59 -3.75 1.69
N SER A 133 2.00 -3.52 0.51
CA SER A 133 0.55 -3.56 0.31
C SER A 133 0.00 -4.96 0.52
N ALA A 134 0.68 -5.99 0.06
CA ALA A 134 0.31 -7.38 0.32
C ALA A 134 0.35 -7.69 1.82
N THR A 135 1.44 -7.31 2.51
CA THR A 135 1.53 -7.46 3.97
C THR A 135 0.43 -6.70 4.72
N ALA A 136 0.01 -5.53 4.23
CA ALA A 136 -1.10 -4.80 4.83
C ALA A 136 -2.44 -5.53 4.64
N VAL A 137 -2.69 -6.11 3.47
CA VAL A 137 -3.87 -6.96 3.25
C VAL A 137 -3.87 -8.13 4.23
N ASP A 138 -2.78 -8.89 4.31
CA ASP A 138 -2.68 -10.03 5.23
C ASP A 138 -2.90 -9.61 6.70
N ALA A 139 -2.36 -8.46 7.11
CA ALA A 139 -2.50 -7.94 8.46
C ALA A 139 -3.92 -7.49 8.78
N VAL A 140 -4.61 -6.84 7.84
CA VAL A 140 -6.01 -6.43 8.02
C VAL A 140 -6.92 -7.65 8.02
N GLU A 141 -6.69 -8.64 7.15
CA GLU A 141 -7.45 -9.90 7.13
C GLU A 141 -7.37 -10.61 8.48
N LEU A 142 -6.15 -10.77 9.02
CA LEU A 142 -5.96 -11.35 10.34
C LEU A 142 -6.67 -10.56 11.44
N HIS A 143 -6.71 -9.22 11.33
CA HIS A 143 -7.38 -8.36 12.29
C HIS A 143 -8.91 -8.54 12.24
N CYS A 144 -9.50 -8.63 11.04
CA CYS A 144 -10.92 -8.94 10.87
C CYS A 144 -11.25 -10.31 11.47
N ASP A 145 -10.49 -11.34 11.10
CA ASP A 145 -10.71 -12.72 11.59
C ASP A 145 -10.61 -12.78 13.12
N ALA A 146 -9.66 -12.05 13.72
CA ALA A 146 -9.48 -12.00 15.17
C ALA A 146 -10.69 -11.39 15.88
N TRP A 147 -11.27 -10.31 15.35
CA TRP A 147 -12.42 -9.67 15.96
C TRP A 147 -13.74 -10.40 15.71
N ASP A 148 -13.91 -11.00 14.53
CA ASP A 148 -15.05 -11.89 14.25
C ASP A 148 -15.04 -13.10 15.20
N GLU A 149 -13.86 -13.71 15.43
CA GLU A 149 -13.70 -14.78 16.41
C GLU A 149 -13.99 -14.28 17.84
N ALA A 150 -13.46 -13.12 18.23
CA ALA A 150 -13.70 -12.54 19.55
C ALA A 150 -15.20 -12.31 19.80
N LEU A 151 -15.91 -11.65 18.88
CA LEU A 151 -17.36 -11.45 18.95
C LEU A 151 -18.10 -12.78 19.09
N SER A 152 -17.75 -13.77 18.26
CA SER A 152 -18.40 -15.09 18.29
C SER A 152 -18.19 -15.82 19.61
N LEU A 153 -16.99 -15.77 20.18
CA LEU A 153 -16.68 -16.41 21.47
C LEU A 153 -17.38 -15.71 22.63
N MET A 154 -17.37 -14.37 22.63
CA MET A 154 -18.01 -13.54 23.65
C MET A 154 -19.54 -13.68 23.65
N ASP A 155 -20.15 -13.82 22.48
CA ASP A 155 -21.60 -14.06 22.34
C ASP A 155 -22.03 -15.43 22.89
N ASN A 156 -21.13 -16.42 22.95
CA ASN A 156 -21.40 -17.69 23.62
C ASN A 156 -21.28 -17.55 25.14
N ASN A 157 -20.11 -17.14 25.61
CA ASN A 157 -19.82 -16.81 27.01
C ASN A 157 -18.47 -16.05 27.08
N ALA A 158 -18.39 -15.01 27.91
CA ALA A 158 -17.15 -14.25 28.13
C ALA A 158 -16.00 -15.15 28.64
N ASP A 159 -16.30 -16.14 29.48
CA ASP A 159 -15.29 -17.10 29.95
C ASP A 159 -14.69 -17.91 28.81
N THR A 160 -15.47 -18.24 27.77
CA THR A 160 -14.99 -19.01 26.60
C THR A 160 -13.90 -18.25 25.85
N TYR A 161 -14.11 -16.94 25.66
CA TYR A 161 -13.10 -16.09 25.04
C TYR A 161 -11.84 -15.99 25.90
N PHE A 162 -12.01 -15.79 27.21
CA PHE A 162 -10.87 -15.73 28.14
C PHE A 162 -10.08 -17.04 28.19
N GLU A 163 -10.76 -18.19 28.25
CA GLU A 163 -10.12 -19.51 28.18
C GLU A 163 -9.36 -19.71 26.87
N ALA A 164 -9.93 -19.29 25.74
CA ALA A 164 -9.27 -19.36 24.43
C ALA A 164 -8.02 -18.47 24.39
N LEU A 165 -8.09 -17.25 24.93
CA LEU A 165 -6.98 -16.31 25.02
C LEU A 165 -5.83 -16.88 25.87
N VAL A 166 -6.13 -17.43 27.05
CA VAL A 166 -5.11 -18.00 27.96
C VAL A 166 -4.51 -19.30 27.42
N SER A 167 -5.28 -20.06 26.63
CA SER A 167 -4.86 -21.35 26.06
C SER A 167 -4.19 -21.22 24.69
N ASP A 168 -3.86 -20.00 24.26
CA ASP A 168 -3.30 -19.67 22.94
C ASP A 168 -4.12 -20.26 21.77
N GLN A 169 -5.45 -20.26 21.91
CA GLN A 169 -6.37 -20.83 20.92
C GLN A 169 -6.99 -19.80 19.97
N LEU A 170 -6.69 -18.51 20.11
CA LEU A 170 -7.18 -17.52 19.17
C LEU A 170 -6.46 -17.65 17.81
N VAL A 171 -7.14 -17.23 16.74
CA VAL A 171 -6.67 -17.33 15.35
C VAL A 171 -5.28 -16.73 15.16
N TRP A 172 -5.01 -15.58 15.78
CA TRP A 172 -3.73 -14.89 15.69
C TRP A 172 -2.64 -15.52 16.54
N GLN A 173 -2.98 -16.19 17.65
CA GLN A 173 -2.03 -16.94 18.47
C GLN A 173 -1.61 -18.24 17.78
N LYS A 174 -2.56 -18.93 17.14
CA LYS A 174 -2.29 -20.12 16.33
C LYS A 174 -1.39 -19.81 15.13
N ALA A 175 -1.56 -18.64 14.52
CA ALA A 175 -0.72 -18.19 13.41
C ALA A 175 0.76 -17.99 13.77
N LEU A 176 1.10 -17.86 15.07
CA LEU A 176 2.48 -17.75 15.56
C LEU A 176 3.17 -19.09 15.81
N GLN A 177 2.41 -20.18 15.94
CA GLN A 177 2.98 -21.46 16.33
C GLN A 177 3.73 -22.10 15.15
N PRO A 178 4.98 -22.57 15.33
CA PRO A 178 5.68 -23.31 14.29
C PRO A 178 4.89 -24.60 13.98
N ARG A 179 4.58 -24.80 12.69
CA ARG A 179 3.96 -26.03 12.19
C ARG A 179 4.86 -27.24 12.36
#